data_AF-A0A6A7G955-F1
#
_entry.id   AF-A0A6A7G955-F1
#
_cell.length_a   1.000
_cell.length_b   1.000
_cell.length_c   1.000
_cell.angle_alpha   90.00
_cell.angle_beta   90.00
_cell.angle_gamma   90.00
#
_symmetry.space_group_name_H-M   'P 1'
#
loop_
_entity.id
_entity.type
_entity.pdbx_description
1 polymer ?
#
loop_
_entity_poly.entity_id
_entity_poly.type
_entity_poly.pdbx_seq_one_letter_code
_entity_poly.pdbx_strand_id
1 'polypeptide(L)'
;KTVSVDGTGRDGNEEVIARQRNRSMFVDTIGEAFADGKKNLKNSALLVDGLVRTIKESNKSDITSALLEDLEGQVTEAFSKPAFFSKWGRHYLPSLSRAHQLQQCNNFKDPGVQHYGGTLFKGVRDKADEIFCELPPPKPTAVRNANQAPARQVKSMASYNYSGNPCFSDGLVSMANGSFKNVSEIQKGDSVISLRGEVSKVICVVKTVTNGESLLVDLNGLKVTPWHPVHINGAWAFPADLATPYTGRCDAVYSYVLGSEHTMVINDIPCVTLGHQLKGDVVSHPYFGTDKIVDDLRKLPGFESGFVELKSGCIIYDKNTGFAGGISLPSSRTQIECF
;
A
#
# COMPACT_ATOMS: atom_id res chain seq x y z
N LYS A 1 -4.96 -53.92 7.11
CA LYS A 1 -5.12 -52.46 7.23
C LYS A 1 -4.32 -51.83 6.10
N THR A 2 -5.01 -51.57 5.00
CA THR A 2 -4.52 -50.89 3.81
C THR A 2 -4.20 -49.43 4.16
N VAL A 3 -2.98 -48.99 3.86
CA VAL A 3 -2.60 -47.58 3.93
C VAL A 3 -3.17 -46.93 2.67
N SER A 4 -4.11 -46.01 2.87
CA SER A 4 -4.62 -45.12 1.83
C SER A 4 -3.50 -44.18 1.41
N VAL A 5 -3.07 -44.30 0.14
CA VAL A 5 -2.23 -43.31 -0.53
C VAL A 5 -3.18 -42.18 -0.94
N ASP A 6 -3.16 -41.08 -0.20
CA ASP A 6 -3.90 -39.87 -0.56
C ASP A 6 -3.40 -39.34 -1.91
N GLY A 7 -4.35 -39.11 -2.83
CA GLY A 7 -4.13 -38.73 -4.22
C GLY A 7 -3.73 -37.26 -4.42
N THR A 8 -2.69 -36.77 -3.76
CA THR A 8 -2.16 -35.39 -3.91
C THR A 8 -0.90 -35.31 -4.79
N GLY A 9 -0.43 -36.43 -5.36
CA GLY A 9 0.93 -36.56 -5.89
C GLY A 9 1.23 -36.02 -7.30
N ARG A 10 0.22 -35.69 -8.13
CA ARG A 10 0.45 -35.17 -9.50
C ARG A 10 0.35 -33.64 -9.56
N ASP A 11 -0.76 -33.07 -9.13
CA ASP A 11 -1.01 -31.63 -9.24
C ASP A 11 -0.06 -30.79 -8.36
N GLY A 12 0.26 -31.27 -7.15
CA GLY A 12 1.24 -30.62 -6.27
C GLY A 12 2.67 -30.64 -6.82
N ASN A 13 3.02 -31.66 -7.61
CA ASN A 13 4.33 -31.71 -8.27
C ASN A 13 4.38 -30.75 -9.47
N GLU A 14 3.29 -30.63 -10.23
CA GLU A 14 3.21 -29.68 -11.35
C GLU A 14 3.33 -28.23 -10.89
N GLU A 15 2.68 -27.86 -9.78
CA GLU A 15 2.80 -26.52 -9.19
C GLU A 15 4.22 -26.22 -8.70
N VAL A 16 4.86 -27.16 -8.00
CA VAL A 16 6.25 -27.00 -7.53
C VAL A 16 7.22 -26.86 -8.70
N ILE A 17 7.04 -27.65 -9.76
CA ILE A 17 7.86 -27.57 -10.98
C ILE A 17 7.64 -26.23 -11.68
N ALA A 18 6.39 -25.80 -11.85
CA ALA A 18 6.06 -24.52 -12.49
C ALA A 18 6.66 -23.34 -11.71
N ARG A 19 6.57 -23.35 -10.38
CA ARG A 19 7.21 -22.35 -9.51
C ARG A 19 8.72 -22.28 -9.74
N GLN A 20 9.41 -23.41 -9.71
CA GLN A 20 10.87 -23.43 -9.87
C GLN A 20 11.29 -23.01 -11.27
N ARG A 21 10.52 -23.40 -12.29
CA ARG A 21 10.72 -22.96 -13.68
C ARG A 21 10.56 -21.44 -13.81
N ASN A 22 9.46 -20.87 -13.32
CA ASN A 22 9.19 -19.43 -13.38
C ASN A 22 10.26 -18.62 -12.65
N ARG A 23 10.70 -19.08 -11.47
CA ARG A 23 11.82 -18.50 -10.74
C ARG A 23 13.14 -18.55 -11.51
N SER A 24 13.46 -19.69 -12.14
CA SER A 24 14.70 -19.81 -12.92
C SER A 24 14.68 -18.87 -14.12
N MET A 25 13.57 -18.84 -14.87
CA MET A 25 13.38 -17.91 -15.99
C MET A 25 13.52 -16.46 -15.53
N PHE A 26 12.95 -16.09 -14.38
CA PHE A 26 13.15 -14.78 -13.78
C PHE A 26 14.63 -14.46 -13.59
N VAL A 27 15.38 -15.34 -12.91
CA VAL A 27 16.80 -15.09 -12.61
C VAL A 27 17.61 -14.91 -13.89
N ASP A 28 17.42 -15.81 -14.86
CA ASP A 28 18.17 -15.84 -16.12
C ASP A 28 17.84 -14.60 -16.98
N THR A 29 16.56 -14.32 -17.20
CA THR A 29 16.14 -13.17 -18.01
C THR A 29 16.52 -11.84 -17.38
N ILE A 30 16.41 -11.69 -16.05
CA ILE A 30 16.83 -10.46 -15.39
C ILE A 30 18.35 -10.29 -15.42
N GLY A 31 19.11 -11.39 -15.32
CA GLY A 31 20.56 -11.36 -15.52
C GLY A 31 20.95 -10.88 -16.91
N GLU A 32 20.30 -11.42 -17.95
CA GLU A 32 20.52 -11.02 -19.35
C GLU A 32 20.09 -9.57 -19.61
N ALA A 33 18.87 -9.21 -19.21
CA ALA A 33 18.34 -7.86 -19.34
C ALA A 33 19.21 -6.85 -18.60
N PHE A 34 19.75 -7.17 -17.42
CA PHE A 34 20.67 -6.29 -16.70
C PHE A 34 22.02 -6.11 -17.42
N ALA A 35 22.58 -7.20 -17.95
CA ALA A 35 23.84 -7.14 -18.71
C ALA A 35 23.70 -6.27 -19.96
N ASP A 36 22.56 -6.39 -20.65
CA ASP A 36 22.24 -5.60 -21.83
C ASP A 36 21.78 -4.18 -21.51
N GLY A 37 21.15 -3.94 -20.35
CA GLY A 37 20.63 -2.63 -19.95
C GLY A 37 21.70 -1.55 -19.79
N LYS A 38 22.97 -1.95 -19.67
CA LYS A 38 24.12 -1.05 -19.73
C LYS A 38 24.38 -0.47 -21.12
N LYS A 39 23.83 -1.10 -22.17
CA LYS A 39 24.03 -0.79 -23.59
C LYS A 39 22.72 -0.44 -24.30
N ASN A 40 21.65 -1.20 -24.06
CA ASN A 40 20.38 -1.09 -24.76
C ASN A 40 19.18 -1.41 -23.85
N LEU A 41 18.67 -0.40 -23.15
CA LEU A 41 17.51 -0.54 -22.27
C LEU A 41 16.24 -0.99 -22.99
N LYS A 42 16.08 -0.65 -24.28
CA LYS A 42 14.89 -1.04 -25.05
C LYS A 42 14.85 -2.55 -25.24
N ASN A 43 16.00 -3.17 -25.54
CA ASN A 43 16.08 -4.62 -25.66
C ASN A 43 15.92 -5.30 -24.30
N SER A 44 16.47 -4.74 -23.22
CA SER A 44 16.23 -5.24 -21.86
C SER A 44 14.75 -5.21 -21.47
N ALA A 45 14.02 -4.14 -21.81
CA ALA A 45 12.58 -4.06 -21.58
C ALA A 45 11.81 -5.13 -22.38
N LEU A 46 12.19 -5.39 -23.64
CA LEU A 46 11.59 -6.44 -24.46
C LEU A 46 11.80 -7.85 -23.88
N LEU A 47 12.98 -8.12 -23.30
CA LEU A 47 13.26 -9.38 -22.60
C LEU A 47 12.32 -9.56 -21.40
N VAL A 48 12.14 -8.52 -20.59
CA VAL A 48 11.21 -8.52 -19.44
C VAL A 48 9.76 -8.70 -19.90
N ASP A 49 9.32 -7.98 -20.93
CA ASP A 49 7.97 -8.13 -21.50
C ASP A 49 7.71 -9.55 -22.01
N GLY A 50 8.72 -10.18 -22.62
CA GLY A 50 8.68 -11.57 -23.06
C GLY A 50 8.46 -12.52 -21.89
N LEU A 51 9.24 -12.36 -20.81
CA LEU A 51 9.11 -13.15 -19.60
C LEU A 51 7.72 -13.00 -18.95
N VAL A 52 7.21 -11.76 -18.85
CA VAL A 52 5.87 -11.49 -18.30
C VAL A 52 4.80 -12.27 -19.06
N ARG A 53 4.86 -12.28 -20.40
CA ARG A 53 3.91 -13.06 -21.23
C ARG A 53 4.02 -14.55 -20.95
N THR A 54 5.24 -15.09 -20.94
CA THR A 54 5.49 -16.51 -20.66
C THR A 54 4.96 -16.92 -19.28
N ILE A 55 5.17 -16.12 -18.25
CA ILE A 55 4.70 -16.43 -16.89
C ILE A 55 3.17 -16.30 -16.81
N LYS A 56 2.55 -15.33 -17.49
CA LYS A 56 1.08 -15.20 -17.55
C LYS A 56 0.38 -16.40 -18.20
N GLU A 57 1.06 -17.06 -19.13
CA GLU A 57 0.57 -18.27 -19.80
C GLU A 57 0.80 -19.55 -18.99
N SER A 58 1.55 -19.48 -17.87
CA SER A 58 1.80 -20.60 -16.96
C SER A 58 0.68 -20.78 -15.92
N ASN A 59 0.72 -21.88 -15.16
CA ASN A 59 -0.25 -22.15 -14.08
C ASN A 59 -0.30 -21.00 -13.08
N LYS A 60 -1.53 -20.54 -12.77
CA LYS A 60 -1.78 -19.49 -11.78
C LYS A 60 -1.62 -20.06 -10.37
N SER A 61 -0.74 -19.43 -9.60
CA SER A 61 -0.56 -19.64 -8.17
C SER A 61 -0.29 -18.28 -7.52
N ASP A 62 -0.41 -18.18 -6.19
CA ASP A 62 -0.07 -16.95 -5.45
C ASP A 62 1.37 -16.51 -5.72
N ILE A 63 2.30 -17.46 -5.82
CA ILE A 63 3.71 -17.20 -6.09
C ILE A 63 3.93 -16.68 -7.50
N THR A 64 3.22 -17.26 -8.48
CA THR A 64 3.26 -16.78 -9.88
C THR A 64 2.72 -15.35 -9.97
N SER A 65 1.64 -15.03 -9.25
CA SER A 65 1.06 -13.69 -9.18
C SER A 65 2.03 -12.68 -8.55
N ALA A 66 2.69 -13.06 -7.45
CA ALA A 66 3.67 -12.22 -6.78
C ALA A 66 4.91 -11.93 -7.64
N LEU A 67 5.42 -12.93 -8.38
CA LEU A 67 6.49 -12.74 -9.36
C LEU A 67 6.09 -11.79 -10.49
N LEU A 68 4.85 -11.89 -10.98
CA LEU A 68 4.33 -10.98 -12.00
C LEU A 68 4.23 -9.55 -11.48
N GLU A 69 3.83 -9.35 -10.23
CA GLU A 69 3.77 -8.03 -9.61
C GLU A 69 5.17 -7.38 -9.55
N ASP A 70 6.20 -8.13 -9.17
CA ASP A 70 7.59 -7.64 -9.20
C ASP A 70 8.06 -7.27 -10.62
N LEU A 71 7.77 -8.13 -11.59
CA LEU A 71 8.14 -7.94 -13.00
C LEU A 71 7.46 -6.72 -13.63
N GLU A 72 6.15 -6.60 -13.47
CA GLU A 72 5.33 -5.52 -14.02
C GLU A 72 5.52 -4.21 -13.23
N GLY A 73 6.01 -4.30 -12.00
CA GLY A 73 6.36 -3.19 -11.13
C GLY A 73 7.75 -2.60 -11.39
N GLN A 74 8.61 -2.64 -10.36
CA GLN A 74 9.88 -1.90 -10.38
C GLN A 74 10.91 -2.50 -11.34
N VAL A 75 10.78 -3.78 -11.74
CA VAL A 75 11.67 -4.38 -12.74
C VAL A 75 11.47 -3.73 -14.11
N THR A 76 10.24 -3.69 -14.61
CA THR A 76 9.93 -3.01 -15.89
C THR A 76 10.33 -1.53 -15.83
N GLU A 77 10.07 -0.87 -14.70
CA GLU A 77 10.43 0.53 -14.54
C GLU A 77 11.95 0.78 -14.61
N ALA A 78 12.75 -0.11 -14.02
CA ALA A 78 14.20 0.02 -14.02
C ALA A 78 14.75 0.11 -15.44
N PHE A 79 14.12 -0.56 -16.42
CA PHE A 79 14.51 -0.52 -17.83
C PHE A 79 13.77 0.55 -18.67
N SER A 80 12.74 1.20 -18.13
CA SER A 80 11.93 2.18 -18.88
C SER A 80 12.65 3.48 -19.21
N LYS A 81 13.59 3.93 -18.36
CA LYS A 81 14.33 5.20 -18.53
C LYS A 81 15.79 5.06 -18.10
N PRO A 82 16.75 5.65 -18.84
CA PRO A 82 18.15 5.66 -18.45
C PRO A 82 18.41 6.21 -17.04
N ALA A 83 17.67 7.24 -16.65
CA ALA A 83 17.79 7.85 -15.32
C ALA A 83 17.42 6.86 -14.20
N PHE A 84 16.41 6.02 -14.40
CA PHE A 84 15.95 5.05 -13.39
C PHE A 84 16.94 3.90 -13.25
N PHE A 85 17.37 3.33 -14.38
CA PHE A 85 18.41 2.31 -14.41
C PHE A 85 19.67 2.79 -13.68
N SER A 86 20.17 3.97 -14.04
CA SER A 86 21.40 4.52 -13.47
C SER A 86 21.27 4.85 -11.98
N LYS A 87 20.15 5.45 -11.57
CA LYS A 87 19.95 5.94 -10.20
C LYS A 87 19.76 4.81 -9.18
N TRP A 88 18.96 3.79 -9.52
CA TRP A 88 18.61 2.73 -8.57
C TRP A 88 18.47 1.35 -9.22
N GLY A 89 18.00 1.26 -10.47
CA GLY A 89 17.72 0.00 -11.15
C GLY A 89 18.93 -0.93 -11.21
N ARG A 90 20.12 -0.36 -11.44
CA ARG A 90 21.38 -1.10 -11.52
C ARG A 90 21.82 -1.76 -10.20
N HIS A 91 21.24 -1.36 -9.08
CA HIS A 91 21.48 -1.93 -7.76
C HIS A 91 20.33 -2.85 -7.34
N TYR A 92 19.11 -2.44 -7.63
CA TYR A 92 17.89 -3.18 -7.36
C TYR A 92 17.81 -4.51 -8.12
N LEU A 93 18.00 -4.50 -9.45
CA LEU A 93 17.82 -5.69 -10.30
C LEU A 93 18.74 -6.86 -9.91
N PRO A 94 20.06 -6.66 -9.67
CA PRO A 94 20.92 -7.74 -9.20
C PRO A 94 20.56 -8.22 -7.78
N SER A 95 20.09 -7.33 -6.90
CA SER A 95 19.66 -7.69 -5.55
C SER A 95 18.44 -8.62 -5.59
N LEU A 96 17.41 -8.25 -6.36
CA LEU A 96 16.19 -9.04 -6.50
C LEU A 96 16.46 -10.38 -7.23
N SER A 97 17.21 -10.36 -8.34
CA SER A 97 17.59 -11.58 -9.06
C SER A 97 18.39 -12.54 -8.15
N ARG A 98 19.34 -12.01 -7.37
CA ARG A 98 20.11 -12.84 -6.41
C ARG A 98 19.23 -13.40 -5.30
N ALA A 99 18.25 -12.64 -4.81
CA ALA A 99 17.30 -13.10 -3.80
C ALA A 99 16.48 -14.29 -4.31
N HIS A 100 15.98 -14.23 -5.55
CA HIS A 100 15.33 -15.38 -6.19
C HIS A 100 16.28 -16.54 -6.46
N GLN A 101 17.53 -16.27 -6.83
CA GLN A 101 18.54 -17.32 -7.05
C GLN A 101 18.82 -18.11 -5.77
N LEU A 102 18.96 -17.41 -4.64
CA LEU A 102 19.21 -18.00 -3.32
C LEU A 102 17.93 -18.41 -2.58
N GLN A 103 16.76 -18.06 -3.10
CA GLN A 103 15.47 -18.24 -2.44
C GLN A 103 15.44 -17.61 -1.04
N GLN A 104 15.76 -16.32 -0.97
CA GLN A 104 15.83 -15.53 0.27
C GLN A 104 14.88 -14.34 0.23
N CYS A 105 14.18 -14.07 1.34
CA CYS A 105 13.39 -12.86 1.53
C CYS A 105 14.33 -11.73 1.98
N ASN A 106 14.84 -10.95 1.03
CA ASN A 106 15.85 -9.91 1.29
C ASN A 106 15.25 -8.54 1.65
N ASN A 107 13.97 -8.31 1.36
CA ASN A 107 13.28 -7.05 1.66
C ASN A 107 11.80 -7.33 1.95
N PHE A 108 11.05 -6.31 2.38
CA PHE A 108 9.63 -6.41 2.74
C PHE A 108 8.67 -5.92 1.64
N LYS A 109 9.20 -5.32 0.57
CA LYS A 109 8.43 -4.58 -0.43
C LYS A 109 8.02 -5.43 -1.62
N ASP A 110 8.92 -6.28 -2.08
CA ASP A 110 8.76 -7.07 -3.30
C ASP A 110 7.97 -8.36 -2.97
N PRO A 111 6.75 -8.56 -3.50
CA PRO A 111 5.92 -9.71 -3.17
C PRO A 111 6.55 -11.06 -3.49
N GLY A 112 7.28 -11.18 -4.60
CA GLY A 112 7.82 -12.45 -5.09
C GLY A 112 8.83 -13.09 -4.13
N VAL A 113 9.55 -12.28 -3.33
CA VAL A 113 10.51 -12.79 -2.33
C VAL A 113 9.87 -13.10 -0.97
N GLN A 114 8.65 -12.62 -0.69
CA GLN A 114 7.96 -12.84 0.60
C GLN A 114 7.60 -14.31 0.86
N HIS A 115 7.58 -15.12 -0.20
CA HIS A 115 7.32 -16.56 -0.11
C HIS A 115 8.54 -17.37 0.34
N TYR A 116 9.71 -16.74 0.46
CA TYR A 116 10.93 -17.38 0.92
C TYR A 116 11.10 -17.31 2.44
N GLY A 117 11.78 -18.30 2.98
CA GLY A 117 11.95 -18.49 4.42
C GLY A 117 10.96 -19.49 5.01
N GLY A 118 10.84 -19.46 6.33
CA GLY A 118 9.96 -20.34 7.10
C GLY A 118 9.67 -19.74 8.46
N THR A 119 8.97 -20.47 9.32
CA THR A 119 8.49 -19.97 10.63
C THR A 119 9.61 -19.34 11.46
N LEU A 120 10.79 -19.97 11.51
CA LEU A 120 11.94 -19.43 12.24
C LEU A 120 12.41 -18.09 11.67
N PHE A 121 12.59 -18.00 10.35
CA PHE A 121 13.01 -16.76 9.69
C PHE A 121 12.00 -15.64 9.93
N LYS A 122 10.69 -15.93 9.76
CA LYS A 122 9.62 -14.96 10.01
C LYS A 122 9.67 -14.46 11.45
N GLY A 123 9.75 -15.35 12.44
CA GLY A 123 9.85 -14.96 13.85
C GLY A 123 11.09 -14.11 14.18
N VAL A 124 12.25 -14.43 13.59
CA VAL A 124 13.47 -13.63 13.78
C VAL A 124 13.37 -12.27 13.08
N ARG A 125 12.85 -12.24 11.86
CA ARG A 125 12.61 -11.02 11.09
C ARG A 125 11.65 -10.09 11.83
N ASP A 126 10.51 -10.61 12.27
CA ASP A 126 9.46 -9.83 12.92
C ASP A 126 9.98 -9.25 14.25
N LYS A 127 10.76 -10.02 15.02
CA LYS A 127 11.44 -9.53 16.22
C LYS A 127 12.52 -8.48 15.91
N ALA A 128 13.26 -8.63 14.82
CA ALA A 128 14.25 -7.64 14.39
C ALA A 128 13.57 -6.35 13.91
N ASP A 129 12.42 -6.45 13.24
CA ASP A 129 11.60 -5.34 12.79
C ASP A 129 11.00 -4.57 13.97
N GLU A 130 10.50 -5.27 14.99
CA GLU A 130 10.04 -4.70 16.26
C GLU A 130 11.16 -3.88 16.92
N ILE A 131 12.35 -4.48 17.11
CA ILE A 131 13.52 -3.77 17.67
C ILE A 131 13.90 -2.57 16.80
N PHE A 132 13.88 -2.70 15.47
CA PHE A 132 14.19 -1.61 14.56
C PHE A 132 13.19 -0.46 14.68
N CYS A 133 11.90 -0.76 14.79
CA CYS A 133 10.84 0.22 14.98
C CYS A 133 10.97 0.98 16.31
N GLU A 134 11.50 0.33 17.35
CA GLU A 134 11.80 0.93 18.65
C GLU A 134 13.06 1.79 18.68
N LEU A 135 13.94 1.71 17.67
CA LEU A 135 15.14 2.54 17.63
C LEU A 135 14.78 4.03 17.56
N PRO A 136 15.56 4.90 18.24
CA PRO A 136 15.38 6.33 18.09
C PRO A 136 15.62 6.72 16.62
N PRO A 137 14.77 7.60 16.05
CA PRO A 137 14.95 8.03 14.67
C PRO A 137 16.33 8.65 14.43
N PRO A 138 16.91 8.49 13.23
CA PRO A 138 18.22 9.01 12.92
C PRO A 138 18.23 10.54 13.06
N LYS A 139 19.23 11.05 13.78
CA LYS A 139 19.47 12.49 13.86
C LYS A 139 19.93 12.99 12.48
N PRO A 140 19.26 13.97 11.86
CA PRO A 140 19.69 14.51 10.58
C PRO A 140 21.11 15.10 10.69
N THR A 141 22.02 14.65 9.82
CA THR A 141 23.42 15.11 9.79
C THR A 141 23.71 16.06 8.63
N ALA A 142 22.75 16.29 7.72
CA ALA A 142 22.93 17.16 6.57
C ALA A 142 22.79 18.64 6.95
N VAL A 143 23.88 19.40 6.82
CA VAL A 143 23.87 20.87 6.93
C VAL A 143 23.27 21.43 5.63
N ARG A 144 22.07 22.04 5.71
CA ARG A 144 21.42 22.67 4.55
C ARG A 144 21.59 24.20 4.59
N ASN A 145 21.77 24.80 3.41
CA ASN A 145 21.78 26.24 3.23
C ASN A 145 20.41 26.84 3.58
N ALA A 146 20.40 28.05 4.15
CA ALA A 146 19.21 28.74 4.69
C ALA A 146 18.04 28.94 3.70
N ASN A 147 18.27 28.78 2.39
CA ASN A 147 17.25 28.93 1.34
C ASN A 147 16.54 27.62 0.95
N GLN A 148 16.80 26.49 1.63
CA GLN A 148 16.13 25.21 1.37
C GLN A 148 15.14 24.87 2.49
N ALA A 149 13.98 24.31 2.09
CA ALA A 149 12.99 23.80 3.02
C ALA A 149 13.61 22.78 4.00
N PRO A 150 13.19 22.80 5.28
CA PRO A 150 13.74 21.92 6.31
C PRO A 150 13.59 20.44 5.89
N ALA A 151 14.64 19.66 6.13
CA ALA A 151 14.57 18.21 5.92
C ALA A 151 13.61 17.61 6.95
N ARG A 152 12.60 16.87 6.48
CA ARG A 152 11.65 16.17 7.35
C ARG A 152 12.41 15.22 8.27
N GLN A 153 12.33 15.47 9.58
CA GLN A 153 12.86 14.55 10.57
C GLN A 153 11.96 13.32 10.61
N VAL A 154 12.56 12.14 10.49
CA VAL A 154 11.83 10.89 10.72
C VAL A 154 11.48 10.85 12.21
N LYS A 155 10.21 10.66 12.54
CA LYS A 155 9.72 10.66 13.94
C LYS A 155 9.69 9.26 14.56
N SER A 156 9.61 8.23 13.71
CA SER A 156 9.63 6.83 14.12
C SER A 156 10.28 6.00 13.02
N MET A 157 11.07 5.00 13.41
CA MET A 157 11.69 4.07 12.48
C MET A 157 10.65 3.22 11.74
N ALA A 158 9.46 3.01 12.32
CA ALA A 158 8.34 2.33 11.69
C ALA A 158 7.85 3.03 10.39
N SER A 159 8.11 4.33 10.23
CA SER A 159 7.76 5.07 9.02
C SER A 159 8.52 4.61 7.77
N TYR A 160 9.66 3.93 7.94
CA TYR A 160 10.40 3.32 6.83
C TYR A 160 9.75 2.04 6.30
N ASN A 161 8.80 1.46 7.04
CA ASN A 161 8.24 0.13 6.77
C ASN A 161 6.78 0.15 6.29
N TYR A 162 6.18 1.31 6.00
CA TYR A 162 4.74 1.39 5.70
C TYR A 162 4.39 1.76 4.26
N SER A 163 3.52 0.95 3.66
CA SER A 163 2.98 1.10 2.30
C SER A 163 1.45 1.15 2.26
N GLY A 164 0.79 1.49 3.36
CA GLY A 164 -0.68 1.45 3.46
C GLY A 164 -1.37 2.82 3.28
N ASN A 165 -2.68 2.76 3.07
CA ASN A 165 -3.54 3.93 2.85
C ASN A 165 -4.18 4.40 4.16
N PRO A 166 -4.38 5.72 4.37
CA PRO A 166 -5.00 6.24 5.57
C PRO A 166 -6.53 6.05 5.55
N CYS A 167 -7.04 5.10 6.33
CA CYS A 167 -8.46 4.73 6.39
C CYS A 167 -8.92 4.34 7.82
N PHE A 168 -10.24 4.22 8.01
CA PHE A 168 -10.91 3.79 9.25
C PHE A 168 -11.53 2.40 9.10
N SER A 169 -11.40 1.53 10.10
CA SER A 169 -12.08 0.23 10.10
C SER A 169 -13.38 0.24 10.91
N ASP A 170 -13.41 0.97 12.01
CA ASP A 170 -14.53 0.96 12.96
C ASP A 170 -14.51 2.25 13.79
N GLY A 171 -15.68 2.65 14.28
CA GLY A 171 -15.86 3.87 15.07
C GLY A 171 -17.23 4.51 14.86
N LEU A 172 -17.61 5.39 15.78
CA LEU A 172 -18.85 6.13 15.82
C LEU A 172 -18.60 7.59 15.41
N VAL A 173 -19.13 7.96 14.26
CA VAL A 173 -19.06 9.32 13.72
C VAL A 173 -20.10 10.20 14.40
N SER A 174 -19.68 11.36 14.89
CA SER A 174 -20.57 12.37 15.47
C SER A 174 -21.34 13.10 14.38
N MET A 175 -22.66 12.92 14.39
CA MET A 175 -23.57 13.50 13.41
C MET A 175 -24.06 14.89 13.84
N ALA A 176 -24.43 15.73 12.87
CA ALA A 176 -24.89 17.10 13.13
C ALA A 176 -26.19 17.20 13.96
N ASN A 177 -27.00 16.15 13.97
CA ASN A 177 -28.23 16.05 14.77
C ASN A 177 -27.97 15.53 16.21
N GLY A 178 -26.71 15.34 16.60
CA GLY A 178 -26.32 14.79 17.91
C GLY A 178 -26.41 13.27 18.02
N SER A 179 -26.82 12.56 16.96
CA SER A 179 -26.75 11.10 16.92
C SER A 179 -25.34 10.62 16.52
N PHE A 180 -25.15 9.31 16.55
CA PHE A 180 -23.94 8.66 16.06
C PHE A 180 -24.29 7.67 14.95
N LYS A 181 -23.37 7.49 14.01
CA LYS A 181 -23.42 6.42 13.00
C LYS A 181 -22.09 5.68 12.98
N ASN A 182 -22.10 4.38 12.73
CA ASN A 182 -20.85 3.68 12.51
C ASN A 182 -20.17 4.19 11.21
N VAL A 183 -18.83 4.18 11.16
CA VAL A 183 -18.07 4.53 9.95
C VAL A 183 -18.57 3.79 8.69
N SER A 184 -18.99 2.54 8.85
CA SER A 184 -19.52 1.71 7.76
C SER A 184 -20.93 2.10 7.28
N GLU A 185 -21.67 2.89 8.06
CA GLU A 185 -23.06 3.31 7.81
C GLU A 185 -23.17 4.74 7.26
N ILE A 186 -22.05 5.46 7.18
CA ILE A 186 -22.00 6.80 6.60
C ILE A 186 -22.28 6.73 5.11
N GLN A 187 -23.07 7.68 4.62
CA GLN A 187 -23.46 7.78 3.22
C GLN A 187 -23.39 9.22 2.71
N LYS A 188 -23.42 9.38 1.38
CA LYS A 188 -23.54 10.70 0.74
C LYS A 188 -24.72 11.49 1.33
N GLY A 189 -24.49 12.77 1.60
CA GLY A 189 -25.49 13.69 2.12
C GLY A 189 -25.63 13.70 3.63
N ASP A 190 -25.03 12.73 4.33
CA ASP A 190 -24.92 12.77 5.79
C ASP A 190 -24.18 14.05 6.23
N SER A 191 -24.63 14.62 7.35
CA SER A 191 -24.07 15.83 7.94
C SER A 191 -23.30 15.46 9.20
N VAL A 192 -21.99 15.68 9.19
CA VAL A 192 -21.05 15.30 10.25
C VAL A 192 -20.47 16.54 10.92
N ILE A 193 -20.00 16.39 12.15
CA ILE A 193 -19.32 17.45 12.90
C ILE A 193 -17.82 17.41 12.62
N SER A 194 -17.24 18.56 12.28
CA SER A 194 -15.81 18.75 12.05
C SER A 194 -15.03 19.04 13.33
N LEU A 195 -13.70 19.09 13.24
CA LEU A 195 -12.81 19.49 14.34
C LEU A 195 -13.20 20.85 14.96
N ARG A 196 -13.73 21.78 14.15
CA ARG A 196 -14.10 23.13 14.61
C ARG A 196 -15.51 23.20 15.19
N GLY A 197 -16.23 22.08 15.24
CA GLY A 197 -17.64 22.05 15.61
C GLY A 197 -18.59 22.44 14.47
N GLU A 198 -18.06 22.78 13.30
CA GLU A 198 -18.85 23.14 12.12
C GLU A 198 -19.41 21.90 11.42
N VAL A 199 -20.57 22.06 10.80
CA VAL A 199 -21.25 20.99 10.06
C VAL A 199 -20.68 20.89 8.64
N SER A 200 -20.34 19.66 8.22
CA SER A 200 -19.93 19.38 6.84
C SER A 200 -20.73 18.22 6.25
N LYS A 201 -21.00 18.28 4.94
CA LYS A 201 -21.70 17.23 4.22
C LYS A 201 -20.73 16.23 3.60
N VAL A 202 -21.06 14.95 3.73
CA VAL A 202 -20.37 13.86 3.05
C VAL A 202 -20.70 13.90 1.56
N ILE A 203 -19.68 14.05 0.72
CA ILE A 203 -19.80 14.09 -0.74
C ILE A 203 -19.60 12.70 -1.34
N CYS A 204 -18.64 11.95 -0.80
CA CYS A 204 -18.33 10.61 -1.26
C CYS A 204 -17.77 9.76 -0.11
N VAL A 205 -18.21 8.51 -0.05
CA VAL A 205 -17.65 7.46 0.80
C VAL A 205 -16.78 6.55 -0.07
N VAL A 206 -15.55 6.31 0.36
CA VAL A 206 -14.61 5.41 -0.29
C VAL A 206 -14.43 4.20 0.59
N LYS A 207 -14.96 3.05 0.14
CA LYS A 207 -14.79 1.76 0.82
C LYS A 207 -13.69 0.98 0.12
N THR A 208 -12.64 0.62 0.84
CA THR A 208 -11.57 -0.24 0.33
C THR A 208 -11.70 -1.62 0.95
N VAL A 209 -12.03 -2.63 0.13
CA VAL A 209 -12.13 -4.03 0.56
C VAL A 209 -10.73 -4.57 0.82
N THR A 210 -10.55 -5.21 1.97
CA THR A 210 -9.29 -5.82 2.40
C THR A 210 -9.27 -7.32 2.04
N ASN A 211 -8.21 -8.02 2.44
CA ASN A 211 -8.14 -9.48 2.35
C ASN A 211 -8.64 -10.18 3.64
N GLY A 212 -9.48 -9.50 4.44
CA GLY A 212 -10.04 -10.00 5.71
C GLY A 212 -9.30 -9.58 6.97
N GLU A 213 -8.08 -9.02 6.84
CA GLU A 213 -7.30 -8.45 7.94
C GLU A 213 -6.67 -7.12 7.55
N SER A 214 -6.37 -6.29 8.55
CA SER A 214 -5.64 -5.02 8.38
C SER A 214 -4.82 -4.68 9.63
N LEU A 215 -3.73 -3.94 9.44
CA LEU A 215 -2.98 -3.34 10.53
C LEU A 215 -3.73 -2.09 11.02
N LEU A 216 -4.10 -2.08 12.29
CA LEU A 216 -4.94 -1.06 12.91
C LEU A 216 -4.34 -0.59 14.24
N VAL A 217 -4.83 0.54 14.73
CA VAL A 217 -4.62 1.06 16.08
C VAL A 217 -5.99 1.32 16.67
N ASP A 218 -6.20 0.90 17.92
CA ASP A 218 -7.42 1.21 18.68
C ASP A 218 -7.15 2.43 19.57
N LEU A 219 -7.86 3.52 19.29
CA LEU A 219 -7.85 4.73 20.10
C LEU A 219 -9.23 4.90 20.75
N ASN A 220 -9.46 4.23 21.88
CA ASN A 220 -10.72 4.28 22.64
C ASN A 220 -11.95 3.93 21.78
N GLY A 221 -11.86 2.85 21.01
CA GLY A 221 -12.92 2.33 20.15
C GLY A 221 -12.90 2.87 18.72
N LEU A 222 -12.08 3.88 18.42
CA LEU A 222 -11.74 4.23 17.03
C LEU A 222 -10.68 3.26 16.53
N LYS A 223 -11.05 2.36 15.60
CA LYS A 223 -10.10 1.48 14.92
C LYS A 223 -9.67 2.11 13.60
N VAL A 224 -8.42 2.52 13.55
CA VAL A 224 -7.89 3.35 12.45
C VAL A 224 -6.54 2.83 11.99
N THR A 225 -6.22 3.00 10.71
CA THR A 225 -4.89 2.65 10.19
C THR A 225 -3.78 3.48 10.87
N PRO A 226 -2.57 2.93 11.09
CA PRO A 226 -1.57 3.56 11.97
C PRO A 226 -1.11 4.96 11.54
N TRP A 227 -1.25 5.29 10.26
CA TRP A 227 -0.74 6.53 9.65
C TRP A 227 -1.83 7.46 9.14
N HIS A 228 -3.09 7.24 9.55
CA HIS A 228 -4.17 8.19 9.29
C HIS A 228 -4.08 9.34 10.32
N PRO A 229 -3.86 10.61 9.91
CA PRO A 229 -3.74 11.72 10.86
C PRO A 229 -4.99 11.90 11.73
N VAL A 230 -4.80 11.89 13.05
CA VAL A 230 -5.81 12.22 14.07
C VAL A 230 -5.39 13.47 14.83
N HIS A 231 -6.33 14.22 15.38
CA HIS A 231 -6.08 15.46 16.09
C HIS A 231 -6.44 15.35 17.57
N ILE A 232 -5.44 15.20 18.42
CA ILE A 232 -5.61 15.01 19.87
C ILE A 232 -4.81 16.07 20.62
N ASN A 233 -5.37 16.63 21.69
CA ASN A 233 -4.72 17.64 22.53
C ASN A 233 -4.17 18.85 21.76
N GLY A 234 -4.89 19.29 20.71
CA GLY A 234 -4.50 20.46 19.93
C GLY A 234 -3.42 20.21 18.87
N ALA A 235 -3.02 18.95 18.63
CA ALA A 235 -1.99 18.61 17.65
C ALA A 235 -2.39 17.42 16.77
N TRP A 236 -1.92 17.43 15.52
CA TRP A 236 -2.00 16.28 14.62
C TRP A 236 -0.94 15.24 15.00
N ALA A 237 -1.37 13.98 15.14
CA ALA A 237 -0.52 12.83 15.44
C ALA A 237 -0.92 11.64 14.56
N PHE A 238 -0.01 10.67 14.44
CA PHE A 238 -0.34 9.38 13.85
C PHE A 238 -0.78 8.41 14.96
N PRO A 239 -1.84 7.61 14.76
CA PRO A 239 -2.26 6.60 15.73
C PRO A 239 -1.13 5.68 16.20
N ALA A 240 -0.20 5.31 15.33
CA ALA A 240 0.97 4.49 15.68
C ALA A 240 1.88 5.13 16.74
N ASP A 241 1.86 6.46 16.86
CA ASP A 241 2.62 7.19 17.88
C ASP A 241 1.87 7.27 19.22
N LEU A 242 0.59 6.87 19.26
CA LEU A 242 -0.31 7.04 20.41
C LEU A 242 -0.66 5.71 21.10
N ALA A 243 -0.74 4.62 20.34
CA ALA A 243 -1.00 3.28 20.86
C ALA A 243 -0.39 2.20 19.97
N THR A 244 -0.21 1.01 20.54
CA THR A 244 0.42 -0.14 19.85
C THR A 244 -0.44 -0.62 18.67
N PRO A 245 0.11 -0.64 17.44
CA PRO A 245 -0.57 -1.25 16.30
C PRO A 245 -0.78 -2.76 16.48
N TYR A 246 -1.87 -3.28 15.94
CA TYR A 246 -2.18 -4.70 15.93
C TYR A 246 -2.82 -5.11 14.60
N THR A 247 -2.60 -6.36 14.19
CA THR A 247 -3.33 -6.94 13.06
C THR A 247 -4.67 -7.47 13.54
N GLY A 248 -5.76 -6.99 12.96
CA GLY A 248 -7.11 -7.40 13.32
C GLY A 248 -7.94 -7.80 12.11
N ARG A 249 -8.96 -8.64 12.34
CA ARG A 249 -9.98 -8.93 11.32
C ARG A 249 -10.68 -7.64 10.92
N CYS A 250 -10.70 -7.38 9.62
CA CYS A 250 -11.20 -6.15 9.03
C CYS A 250 -11.54 -6.47 7.60
N ASP A 251 -12.81 -6.48 7.21
CA ASP A 251 -13.25 -6.83 5.85
C ASP A 251 -13.17 -5.62 4.89
N ALA A 252 -13.24 -4.41 5.42
CA ALA A 252 -13.13 -3.18 4.67
C ALA A 252 -12.66 -2.02 5.56
N VAL A 253 -12.01 -1.05 4.93
CA VAL A 253 -11.70 0.25 5.53
C VAL A 253 -12.34 1.39 4.74
N TYR A 254 -12.64 2.49 5.41
CA TYR A 254 -13.42 3.60 4.90
C TYR A 254 -12.62 4.90 4.95
N SER A 255 -12.77 5.71 3.91
CA SER A 255 -12.28 7.10 3.85
C SER A 255 -13.37 7.97 3.23
N TYR A 256 -13.32 9.28 3.48
CA TYR A 256 -14.41 10.17 3.11
C TYR A 256 -13.90 11.38 2.34
N VAL A 257 -14.77 11.93 1.48
CA VAL A 257 -14.63 13.26 0.90
C VAL A 257 -15.76 14.12 1.45
N LEU A 258 -15.41 15.24 2.07
CA LEU A 258 -16.35 16.21 2.62
C LEU A 258 -16.42 17.47 1.75
N GLY A 259 -17.55 18.17 1.80
CA GLY A 259 -17.77 19.40 1.02
C GLY A 259 -17.07 20.63 1.58
N SER A 260 -16.75 20.63 2.87
CA SER A 260 -16.07 21.69 3.61
C SER A 260 -15.38 21.13 4.86
N GLU A 261 -14.55 21.93 5.53
CA GLU A 261 -13.78 21.62 6.77
C GLU A 261 -12.77 20.46 6.69
N HIS A 262 -13.08 19.42 5.93
CA HIS A 262 -12.27 18.23 5.64
C HIS A 262 -11.72 17.51 6.88
N THR A 263 -12.51 17.57 7.96
CA THR A 263 -12.31 16.81 9.18
C THR A 263 -13.66 16.29 9.67
N MET A 264 -13.65 15.17 10.37
CA MET A 264 -14.82 14.61 11.02
C MET A 264 -14.46 14.02 12.39
N VAL A 265 -15.38 14.12 13.34
CA VAL A 265 -15.19 13.57 14.69
C VAL A 265 -15.68 12.13 14.75
N ILE A 266 -14.81 11.22 15.18
CA ILE A 266 -15.10 9.78 15.32
C ILE A 266 -14.63 9.33 16.71
N ASN A 267 -15.51 8.76 17.53
CA ASN A 267 -15.26 8.47 18.95
C ASN A 267 -14.62 9.66 19.68
N ASP A 268 -15.19 10.86 19.49
CA ASP A 268 -14.67 12.12 20.06
C ASP A 268 -13.26 12.52 19.60
N ILE A 269 -12.69 11.82 18.61
CA ILE A 269 -11.38 12.12 18.03
C ILE A 269 -11.58 12.72 16.63
N PRO A 270 -11.22 14.01 16.43
CA PRO A 270 -11.21 14.61 15.11
C PRO A 270 -10.16 13.96 14.20
N CYS A 271 -10.60 13.52 13.03
CA CYS A 271 -9.78 12.84 12.03
C CYS A 271 -9.86 13.60 10.70
N VAL A 272 -8.81 13.49 9.88
CA VAL A 272 -8.76 14.17 8.58
C VAL A 272 -9.50 13.37 7.50
N THR A 273 -10.07 14.04 6.51
CA THR A 273 -10.68 13.38 5.34
C THR A 273 -9.83 13.56 4.07
N LEU A 274 -10.18 12.88 2.98
CA LEU A 274 -9.48 13.05 1.70
C LEU A 274 -9.70 14.46 1.15
N GLY A 275 -8.71 14.97 0.41
CA GLY A 275 -8.77 16.27 -0.25
C GLY A 275 -8.65 17.47 0.69
N HIS A 276 -8.10 17.28 1.89
CA HIS A 276 -8.26 18.25 2.99
C HIS A 276 -7.52 19.60 2.86
N GLN A 277 -6.51 19.71 1.99
CA GLN A 277 -5.64 20.89 1.81
C GLN A 277 -4.86 21.38 3.05
N LEU A 278 -5.16 20.89 4.26
CA LEU A 278 -4.44 21.19 5.50
C LEU A 278 -2.93 20.97 5.35
N LYS A 279 -2.18 21.84 6.03
CA LYS A 279 -0.72 21.83 6.08
C LYS A 279 -0.22 21.59 7.50
N GLY A 280 0.92 20.95 7.60
CA GLY A 280 1.55 20.52 8.85
C GLY A 280 2.32 19.22 8.68
N ASP A 281 3.23 18.94 9.61
CA ASP A 281 4.20 17.84 9.47
C ASP A 281 3.57 16.44 9.41
N VAL A 282 2.42 16.28 10.05
CA VAL A 282 1.68 15.00 10.14
C VAL A 282 0.54 14.97 9.12
N VAL A 283 -0.26 16.03 9.08
CA VAL A 283 -1.50 16.06 8.28
C VAL A 283 -1.25 16.27 6.78
N SER A 284 -0.11 16.83 6.35
CA SER A 284 0.12 17.08 4.92
C SER A 284 0.38 15.77 4.15
N HIS A 285 -0.32 15.59 3.03
CA HIS A 285 -0.02 14.51 2.08
C HIS A 285 -0.07 15.02 0.62
N PRO A 286 0.92 14.69 -0.24
CA PRO A 286 1.03 15.24 -1.61
C PRO A 286 -0.04 14.79 -2.60
N TYR A 287 -0.81 13.76 -2.24
CA TYR A 287 -1.93 13.21 -3.01
C TYR A 287 -3.23 13.20 -2.20
N PHE A 288 -3.36 12.33 -1.19
CA PHE A 288 -4.54 12.25 -0.31
C PHE A 288 -4.97 13.57 0.35
N GLY A 289 -4.05 14.51 0.57
CA GLY A 289 -4.34 15.82 1.14
C GLY A 289 -4.60 16.92 0.12
N THR A 290 -4.77 16.58 -1.15
CA THR A 290 -4.96 17.53 -2.27
C THR A 290 -6.16 17.15 -3.13
N ASP A 291 -6.58 18.03 -4.04
CA ASP A 291 -7.70 17.71 -4.93
C ASP A 291 -7.40 16.58 -5.91
N LYS A 292 -6.13 16.18 -6.06
CA LYS A 292 -5.73 15.06 -6.94
C LYS A 292 -6.46 13.76 -6.62
N ILE A 293 -6.61 13.42 -5.33
CA ILE A 293 -7.37 12.22 -4.95
C ILE A 293 -8.85 12.37 -5.32
N VAL A 294 -9.42 13.55 -5.11
CA VAL A 294 -10.84 13.83 -5.43
C VAL A 294 -11.07 13.76 -6.94
N ASP A 295 -10.15 14.30 -7.74
CA ASP A 295 -10.20 14.29 -9.19
C ASP A 295 -10.07 12.88 -9.77
N ASP A 296 -9.29 11.99 -9.14
CA ASP A 296 -9.24 10.59 -9.54
C ASP A 296 -10.50 9.83 -9.12
N LEU A 297 -11.01 10.08 -7.91
CA LEU A 297 -12.27 9.50 -7.46
C LEU A 297 -13.45 9.89 -8.37
N ARG A 298 -13.49 11.14 -8.86
CA ARG A 298 -14.50 11.61 -9.84
C ARG A 298 -14.57 10.80 -11.12
N LYS A 299 -13.48 10.13 -11.51
CA LYS A 299 -13.40 9.31 -12.73
C LYS A 299 -13.88 7.87 -12.50
N LEU A 300 -14.10 7.48 -11.25
CA LEU A 300 -14.48 6.11 -10.90
C LEU A 300 -16.00 5.93 -10.89
N PRO A 301 -16.49 4.73 -11.27
CA PRO A 301 -17.89 4.37 -11.09
C PRO A 301 -18.33 4.57 -9.63
N GLY A 302 -19.52 5.14 -9.45
CA GLY A 302 -20.13 5.32 -8.13
C GLY A 302 -19.82 6.67 -7.44
N PHE A 303 -18.86 7.46 -7.94
CA PHE A 303 -18.59 8.79 -7.36
C PHE A 303 -19.81 9.71 -7.43
N GLU A 304 -20.53 9.73 -8.56
CA GLU A 304 -21.75 10.54 -8.71
C GLU A 304 -22.85 10.12 -7.73
N SER A 305 -23.00 8.83 -7.46
CA SER A 305 -23.88 8.33 -6.39
C SER A 305 -23.30 8.51 -4.98
N GLY A 306 -22.04 8.97 -4.86
CA GLY A 306 -21.32 9.26 -3.63
C GLY A 306 -20.80 8.04 -2.88
N PHE A 307 -20.59 6.92 -3.58
CA PHE A 307 -20.01 5.72 -3.01
C PHE A 307 -19.06 5.07 -4.02
N VAL A 308 -17.78 4.98 -3.68
CA VAL A 308 -16.75 4.34 -4.50
C VAL A 308 -16.23 3.13 -3.74
N GLU A 309 -16.27 1.95 -4.39
CA GLU A 309 -15.64 0.75 -3.87
C GLU A 309 -14.30 0.51 -4.56
N LEU A 310 -13.27 0.31 -3.76
CA LEU A 310 -11.90 0.03 -4.17
C LEU A 310 -11.48 -1.35 -3.66
N LYS A 311 -10.58 -2.00 -4.40
CA LYS A 311 -9.87 -3.20 -3.93
C LYS A 311 -8.52 -2.80 -3.33
N SER A 312 -8.03 -3.59 -2.39
CA SER A 312 -6.64 -3.49 -1.93
C SER A 312 -5.67 -3.52 -3.14
N GLY A 313 -4.59 -2.75 -3.06
CA GLY A 313 -3.61 -2.61 -4.15
C GLY A 313 -3.98 -1.63 -5.28
N CYS A 314 -5.13 -0.93 -5.21
CA CYS A 314 -5.52 0.03 -6.25
C CYS A 314 -4.72 1.35 -6.25
N ILE A 315 -3.92 1.63 -5.22
CA ILE A 315 -3.19 2.90 -5.12
C ILE A 315 -1.87 2.80 -5.89
N ILE A 316 -1.64 3.80 -6.74
CA ILE A 316 -0.39 3.98 -7.49
C ILE A 316 0.51 4.91 -6.68
N TYR A 317 1.70 4.43 -6.36
CA TYR A 317 2.70 5.21 -5.64
C TYR A 317 3.60 5.99 -6.61
N ASP A 318 3.86 7.25 -6.29
CA ASP A 318 4.85 8.07 -6.96
C ASP A 318 6.24 7.46 -6.74
N LYS A 319 6.87 7.08 -7.83
CA LYS A 319 8.11 6.29 -7.83
C LYS A 319 9.34 7.08 -7.37
N ASN A 320 9.27 8.41 -7.31
CA ASN A 320 10.38 9.25 -6.85
C ASN A 320 10.31 9.53 -5.35
N THR A 321 9.10 9.66 -4.82
CA THR A 321 8.84 10.10 -3.44
C THR A 321 8.38 8.97 -2.53
N GLY A 322 7.88 7.87 -3.09
CA GLY A 322 7.30 6.74 -2.35
C GLY A 322 5.90 7.01 -1.79
N PHE A 323 5.36 8.22 -1.94
CA PHE A 323 4.00 8.55 -1.50
C PHE A 323 2.96 8.08 -2.52
N ALA A 324 1.72 7.87 -2.07
CA ALA A 324 0.61 7.68 -3.00
C ALA A 324 0.55 8.87 -3.97
N GLY A 325 0.28 8.59 -5.24
CA GLY A 325 0.27 9.57 -6.33
C GLY A 325 -0.87 9.40 -7.33
N GLY A 326 -1.66 8.32 -7.23
CA GLY A 326 -2.80 8.05 -8.11
C GLY A 326 -3.64 6.85 -7.63
N ILE A 327 -4.77 6.62 -8.31
CA ILE A 327 -5.56 5.38 -8.23
C ILE A 327 -5.53 4.68 -9.59
N SER A 328 -5.38 3.36 -9.59
CA SER A 328 -5.56 2.51 -10.76
C SER A 328 -7.03 2.54 -11.19
N LEU A 329 -7.30 3.15 -12.34
CA LEU A 329 -8.64 3.19 -12.91
C LEU A 329 -8.97 1.83 -13.54
N PRO A 330 -10.20 1.30 -13.35
CA PRO A 330 -10.62 0.09 -14.03
C PRO A 330 -10.51 0.30 -15.54
N SER A 331 -9.75 -0.58 -16.20
CA SER A 331 -9.68 -0.59 -17.66
C SER A 331 -11.04 -1.00 -18.22
N SER A 332 -11.45 -0.40 -19.34
CA SER A 332 -12.75 -0.57 -20.00
C SER A 332 -13.08 -1.99 -20.48
N ARG A 333 -12.34 -3.02 -20.05
CA ARG A 333 -12.49 -4.42 -20.46
C ARG A 333 -13.07 -5.35 -19.40
N THR A 334 -13.33 -4.89 -18.17
CA THR A 334 -13.84 -5.75 -17.07
C THR A 334 -15.31 -5.45 -16.70
N GLN A 335 -16.11 -5.03 -17.68
CA GLN A 335 -17.56 -4.86 -17.54
C GLN A 335 -18.33 -6.06 -18.11
N ILE A 336 -17.89 -7.29 -17.85
CA ILE A 336 -18.72 -8.48 -18.04
C ILE A 336 -18.37 -9.43 -16.90
N GLU A 337 -19.40 -10.02 -16.30
CA GLU A 337 -19.38 -10.94 -15.14
C GLU A 337 -19.44 -10.27 -13.77
N CYS A 338 -20.65 -9.82 -13.42
CA CYS A 338 -21.15 -9.78 -12.05
C CYS A 338 -22.58 -10.30 -12.04
N PHE A 339 -22.76 -11.54 -11.58
CA PHE A 339 -23.86 -11.93 -10.69
C PHE A 339 -23.20 -12.32 -9.36
#